data_AF-I4H4V0-F1
#
_entry.id   AF-I4H4V0-F1
#
_cell.length_a   1.000
_cell.length_b   1.000
_cell.length_c   1.000
_cell.angle_alpha   90.00
_cell.angle_beta   90.00
_cell.angle_gamma   90.00
#
_symmetry.space_group_name_H-M   'P 1'
#
loop_
_entity.id
_entity.type
_entity.pdbx_description
1 polymer ?
#
loop_
_entity_poly.entity_id
_entity_poly.type
_entity_poly.pdbx_seq_one_letter_code
_entity_poly.pdbx_strand_id
1 'polypeptide(L)'
;MLRVKSIFDIIDGQCIYGEFMDEWPEKDFQSLNLPLNLDGRPNRFSGIEIVGRNLDKPTIADTLSDCCLSDEALFYYQQQFQESLEPEMELI
;
A
#
# COMPACT_ATOMS: atom_id res chain seq x y z
N MET A 1 22.61 -8.83 -5.82
CA MET A 1 21.30 -9.49 -6.01
C MET A 1 20.46 -9.28 -4.77
N LEU A 2 19.75 -8.18 -4.80
CA LEU A 2 18.59 -7.89 -3.98
C LEU A 2 17.35 -8.23 -4.79
N ARG A 3 16.38 -8.89 -4.15
CA ARG A 3 15.06 -9.15 -4.74
C ARG A 3 14.00 -8.85 -3.70
N VAL A 4 12.96 -8.15 -4.12
CA VAL A 4 11.88 -7.71 -3.25
C VAL A 4 10.55 -8.05 -3.88
N LYS A 5 9.61 -8.51 -3.06
CA LYS A 5 8.19 -8.58 -3.40
C LYS A 5 7.38 -8.01 -2.26
N SER A 6 6.30 -7.31 -2.58
CA SER A 6 5.48 -6.63 -1.59
C SER A 6 4.02 -6.61 -1.99
N ILE A 7 3.15 -6.58 -0.98
CA ILE A 7 1.72 -6.31 -1.09
C ILE A 7 1.39 -5.32 0.01
N PHE A 8 0.73 -4.21 -0.33
CA PHE A 8 0.34 -3.19 0.65
C PHE A 8 -1.09 -2.72 0.41
N ASP A 9 -1.85 -2.55 1.48
CA ASP A 9 -3.06 -1.72 1.47
C ASP A 9 -2.65 -0.25 1.66
N ILE A 10 -3.17 0.63 0.80
CA ILE A 10 -2.86 2.05 0.81
C ILE A 10 -4.10 2.89 1.16
N ILE A 11 -3.89 4.19 1.38
CA ILE A 11 -4.85 5.11 2.01
C ILE A 11 -6.19 5.25 1.27
N ASP A 12 -6.22 5.01 -0.03
CA ASP A 12 -7.42 5.05 -0.87
C ASP A 12 -8.16 3.70 -0.93
N GLY A 13 -7.76 2.76 -0.07
CA GLY A 13 -8.35 1.44 0.04
C GLY A 13 -7.93 0.46 -1.05
N GLN A 14 -7.06 0.86 -1.99
CA GLN A 14 -6.49 -0.08 -2.95
C GLN A 14 -5.47 -1.01 -2.28
N CYS A 15 -5.31 -2.19 -2.87
CA CYS A 15 -4.23 -3.12 -2.53
C CYS A 15 -3.27 -3.15 -3.71
N ILE A 16 -1.98 -2.89 -3.48
CA ILE A 16 -0.95 -2.78 -4.52
C ILE A 16 0.11 -3.87 -4.39
N TYR A 17 0.64 -4.33 -5.53
CA TYR A 17 1.79 -5.21 -5.64
C TYR A 17 3.01 -4.45 -6.15
N GLY A 18 4.15 -4.65 -5.49
CA GLY A 18 5.44 -4.12 -5.92
C GLY A 18 6.48 -5.22 -6.00
N GLU A 19 7.36 -5.14 -7.00
CA GLU A 19 8.49 -6.04 -7.14
C GLU A 19 9.74 -5.30 -7.62
N PHE A 20 10.88 -5.73 -7.11
CA PHE A 20 12.17 -5.16 -7.47
C PHE A 20 13.23 -6.25 -7.59
N MET A 21 14.14 -6.07 -8.55
CA MET A 21 15.37 -6.83 -8.69
C MET A 21 16.43 -5.91 -9.30
N ASP A 22 17.68 -5.98 -8.81
CA ASP A 22 18.81 -5.12 -9.25
C ASP A 22 18.97 -4.99 -10.79
N GLU A 23 18.61 -6.03 -11.55
CA GLU A 23 18.78 -6.09 -13.02
C GLU A 23 17.48 -5.83 -13.79
N TRP A 24 16.38 -5.57 -13.10
CA TRP A 24 15.10 -5.28 -13.75
C TRP A 24 14.93 -3.77 -13.96
N PRO A 25 14.28 -3.35 -15.06
CA PRO A 25 13.88 -1.96 -15.20
C PRO A 25 12.94 -1.57 -14.06
N GLU A 26 12.97 -0.29 -13.69
CA GLU A 26 12.02 0.27 -12.73
C GLU A 26 10.59 0.01 -13.23
N LYS A 27 9.73 -0.41 -12.30
CA LYS A 27 8.35 -0.79 -12.57
C LYS A 27 7.46 -0.14 -11.53
N ASP A 28 6.38 0.47 -12.00
CA ASP A 28 5.36 1.03 -11.12
C ASP A 28 4.67 -0.06 -10.31
N PHE A 29 4.15 0.33 -9.15
CA PHE A 29 3.26 -0.51 -8.37
C PHE A 29 2.00 -0.85 -9.18
N GLN A 30 1.55 -2.10 -9.05
CA GLN A 30 0.37 -2.59 -9.75
C GLN A 30 -0.80 -2.70 -8.77
N SER A 31 -1.90 -1.99 -9.06
CA SER A 31 -3.14 -2.20 -8.30
C SER A 31 -3.66 -3.61 -8.53
N LEU A 32 -4.00 -4.30 -7.45
CA LEU A 32 -4.63 -5.62 -7.46
C LEU A 32 -6.13 -5.44 -7.66
N ASN A 33 -6.73 -6.31 -8.46
CA ASN A 33 -8.18 -6.30 -8.70
C ASN A 33 -8.95 -6.87 -7.49
N LEU A 34 -8.96 -6.10 -6.40
CA LEU A 34 -9.66 -6.38 -5.16
C LEU A 34 -10.60 -5.21 -4.83
N PRO A 35 -11.71 -5.45 -4.09
CA PRO A 35 -12.55 -4.35 -3.62
C PRO A 35 -11.75 -3.33 -2.81
N LEU A 36 -12.17 -2.06 -2.82
CA LEU A 36 -11.56 -1.02 -1.99
C LEU A 36 -11.81 -1.31 -0.49
N ASN A 37 -10.84 -0.97 0.37
CA ASN A 37 -10.96 -1.02 1.83
C ASN A 37 -11.03 0.39 2.41
N LEU A 38 -12.24 0.91 2.59
CA LEU A 38 -12.45 2.31 3.00
C LEU A 38 -13.15 2.44 4.37
N ASP A 39 -13.12 1.39 5.18
CA ASP A 39 -13.80 1.31 6.48
C ASP A 39 -12.82 1.45 7.67
N GLY A 40 -11.76 2.23 7.50
CA GLY A 40 -10.67 2.42 8.45
C GLY A 40 -9.49 1.48 8.20
N ARG A 41 -8.92 0.95 9.30
CA ARG A 41 -7.71 0.11 9.26
C ARG A 41 -7.92 -1.14 8.40
N PRO A 42 -7.06 -1.41 7.40
CA PRO A 42 -7.17 -2.61 6.59
C PRO A 42 -7.11 -3.89 7.43
N ASN A 43 -8.01 -4.83 7.13
CA ASN A 43 -8.05 -6.18 7.71
C ASN A 43 -7.34 -7.23 6.84
N ARG A 44 -6.72 -6.80 5.74
CA ARG A 44 -5.97 -7.62 4.79
C ARG A 44 -4.50 -7.70 5.17
N PHE A 45 -3.81 -8.64 4.55
CA PHE A 45 -2.38 -8.78 4.73
C PHE A 45 -1.65 -7.70 3.92
N SER A 46 -0.83 -6.92 4.61
CA SER A 46 0.23 -6.10 4.05
C SER A 46 1.59 -6.66 4.49
N GLY A 47 2.55 -6.73 3.57
CA GLY A 47 3.87 -7.25 3.87
C GLY A 47 4.85 -7.18 2.71
N ILE A 48 6.12 -7.37 3.07
CA ILE A 48 7.25 -7.31 2.15
C ILE A 48 8.20 -8.46 2.44
N GLU A 49 8.67 -9.11 1.39
CA GLU A 49 9.69 -10.14 1.43
C GLU A 49 10.94 -9.63 0.69
N ILE A 50 12.09 -9.66 1.38
CA ILE A 50 13.36 -9.16 0.87
C ILE A 50 14.40 -10.28 0.95
N VAL A 51 14.96 -10.63 -0.20
CA VAL A 51 16.06 -11.60 -0.33
C VAL A 51 17.30 -10.86 -0.78
N GLY A 52 18.34 -10.87 0.05
CA GLY A 52 19.59 -10.16 -0.21
C GLY A 52 20.66 -10.49 0.83
N ARG A 53 21.78 -9.76 0.76
CA ARG A 53 22.90 -9.90 1.71
C ARG A 53 23.00 -8.64 2.56
N ASN A 54 23.45 -8.79 3.82
CA ASN A 54 23.70 -7.69 4.75
C ASN A 54 22.50 -6.75 4.93
N LEU A 55 21.28 -7.32 4.98
CA LEU A 55 20.06 -6.54 5.19
C LEU A 55 20.00 -6.01 6.61
N ASP A 56 19.84 -4.69 6.75
CA ASP A 56 19.60 -4.04 8.02
C ASP A 56 18.11 -4.13 8.38
N LYS A 57 17.73 -5.24 8.99
CA LYS A 57 16.32 -5.54 9.30
C LYS A 57 15.66 -4.49 10.23
N PRO A 58 16.31 -4.02 11.31
CA PRO A 58 15.77 -2.94 12.13
C PRO A 58 15.46 -1.69 11.32
N THR A 59 16.41 -1.18 10.55
CA THR A 59 16.22 0.03 9.75
C THR A 59 15.11 -0.14 8.71
N ILE A 60 15.00 -1.32 8.08
CA ILE A 60 13.90 -1.64 7.16
C ILE A 60 12.55 -1.60 7.87
N ALA A 61 12.46 -2.20 9.07
CA ALA A 61 11.21 -2.21 9.84
C ALA A 61 10.80 -0.81 10.33
N ASP A 62 11.76 -0.01 10.78
CA ASP A 62 11.53 1.38 11.20
C ASP A 62 11.04 2.22 10.01
N THR A 63 11.69 2.09 8.85
CA THR A 63 11.29 2.79 7.61
C THR A 63 9.85 2.45 7.21
N LEU A 64 9.45 1.19 7.29
CA LEU A 64 8.07 0.78 6.98
C LEU A 64 7.07 1.30 8.01
N SER A 65 7.48 1.37 9.28
CA SER A 65 6.64 1.88 10.37
C SER A 65 6.41 3.38 10.24
N ASP A 66 7.41 4.14 9.80
CA ASP A 66 7.32 5.58 9.56
C ASP A 66 6.33 5.93 8.43
N CYS A 67 6.05 4.99 7.53
CA CYS A 67 5.04 5.16 6.47
C CYS A 67 3.61 4.89 6.93
N CYS A 68 3.40 4.35 8.14
CA CYS A 68 2.07 4.03 8.64
C CYS A 68 1.35 5.27 9.18
N LEU A 69 0.05 5.37 8.90
CA LEU A 69 -0.81 6.41 9.44
C LEU A 69 -1.45 5.99 10.77
N SER A 70 -1.79 6.98 11.60
CA SER A 70 -2.69 6.76 12.73
C SER A 70 -4.10 6.43 12.25
N ASP A 71 -4.91 5.80 13.10
CA ASP A 71 -6.29 5.44 12.74
C ASP A 71 -7.13 6.69 12.41
N GLU A 72 -6.91 7.80 13.12
CA GLU A 72 -7.61 9.06 12.88
C GLU A 72 -7.24 9.68 11.53
N ALA A 73 -5.95 9.69 11.18
CA ALA A 73 -5.48 10.21 9.90
C ALA A 73 -6.01 9.35 8.74
N LEU A 74 -5.97 8.02 8.89
CA LEU A 74 -6.49 7.09 7.90
C LEU A 74 -7.99 7.30 7.66
N PHE A 75 -8.79 7.40 8.72
CA PHE A 75 -10.23 7.62 8.61
C PHE A 75 -10.55 8.95 7.91
N TYR A 76 -9.83 10.02 8.27
CA TYR A 76 -9.98 11.32 7.63
C TYR A 76 -9.72 11.26 6.12
N TYR A 77 -8.63 10.61 5.69
CA TYR A 77 -8.31 10.49 4.26
C TYR A 77 -9.33 9.61 3.51
N GLN A 78 -9.74 8.49 4.10
CA GLN A 78 -10.71 7.60 3.47
C GLN A 78 -12.07 8.28 3.29
N GLN A 79 -12.53 9.07 4.27
CA GLN A 79 -13.76 9.84 4.15
C GLN A 79 -13.67 10.84 2.99
N GLN A 80 -12.57 11.60 2.88
CA GLN A 80 -12.36 12.53 1.77
C GLN A 80 -12.36 11.81 0.40
N PHE A 81 -11.76 10.63 0.33
CA PHE A 81 -11.74 9.83 -0.89
C PHE A 81 -13.14 9.32 -1.26
N GLN A 82 -13.92 8.84 -0.28
CA GLN A 82 -15.31 8.41 -0.49
C GLN A 82 -16.18 9.56 -1.04
N GLU A 83 -16.09 10.75 -0.45
CA GLU A 83 -16.80 11.95 -0.93
C GLU A 83 -16.41 12.32 -2.38
N SER A 84 -15.17 12.01 -2.80
CA SER A 84 -14.71 12.23 -4.17
C SER A 84 -15.20 11.20 -5.19
N LEU A 85 -15.69 10.04 -4.74
CA LEU A 85 -16.26 8.98 -5.58
C LEU A 85 -17.76 9.17 -5.83
N GLU A 86 -18.47 9.81 -4.91
CA GLU A 86 -19.90 10.12 -5.02
C GLU A 86 -20.34 11.08 -6.17
N PRO A 87 -19.48 11.90 -6.84
CA PRO A 87 -19.93 12.79 -7.91
C PRO A 87 -20.44 12.12 -9.21
N GLU A 88 -20.31 10.80 -9.39
CA GLU A 88 -20.72 10.11 -10.64
C GLU A 88 -22.08 9.36 -10.56
N MET A 89 -22.76 9.33 -9.41
CA MET A 89 -23.98 8.52 -9.25
C MET A 89 -25.32 9.28 -9.43
N GLU A 90 -25.32 10.59 -9.68
CA GLU A 90 -26.56 11.39 -9.86
C GLU A 90 -27.01 11.63 -11.33
N LEU A 91 -26.46 10.92 -12.31
CA LEU A 91 -26.77 11.14 -13.75
C LEU A 91 -27.34 9.94 -14.52
N ILE A 92 -28.16 9.08 -13.90
CA ILE A 92 -28.96 8.06 -14.62
C ILE A 92 -30.44 8.16 -14.24
#